data_AF-A0A7W2R246-F1
#
_entry.id   AF-A0A7W2R246-F1
#
_cell.length_a   1.000
_cell.length_b   1.000
_cell.length_c   1.000
_cell.angle_alpha   90.00
_cell.angle_beta   90.00
_cell.angle_gamma   90.00
#
_symmetry.space_group_name_H-M   'P 1'
#
loop_
_entity.id
_entity.type
_entity.pdbx_description
1 polymer ?
#
loop_
_entity_poly.entity_id
_entity_poly.type
_entity_poly.pdbx_seq_one_letter_code
_entity_poly.pdbx_strand_id
1 'polypeptide(L)'
;MNTMTTNYKQLLIAFFALALLFTSCSNDDDVQVLAPEISMSKVEREFQITVGDTLKFAAINLNNSEYTEHWTLGDSIVATVDTYVFEPTNSGTYTLSYEASNITGTFNYDYTIEVAAKIRPITDESNAYITELLEYLPAPGQFINKGVGNLESAEGLIGKRGLVTLGAWGGSVSYAFDHTVINREDEDDFIIYGNAMPTFAEPGVVYVMQDDNGNGLPDDTWYEINGSAHAQEGTLRTYKVTYFRPETAEDDVAWEDNQGNTGFVLKNAFHKQAYYPEWITEDSYTLTGTLLSDSHIDMSNPSMITSAPFDYGYADNTPGGDKINIADAIDTEGNPVHLSGIDFIKIQTGIQANMGWLGELSTEVAGIADLSLLQ
;
A
#
# COMPACT_ATOMS: atom_id res chain seq x y z
N MET A 1 -5.66 77.83 -23.16
CA MET A 1 -6.40 77.94 -21.88
C MET A 1 -5.42 78.43 -20.83
N ASN A 2 -5.50 79.73 -20.58
CA ASN A 2 -4.65 80.55 -19.70
C ASN A 2 -4.90 80.15 -18.23
N THR A 3 -3.86 79.69 -17.52
CA THR A 3 -3.02 80.44 -16.56
C THR A 3 -3.73 81.05 -15.35
N MET A 4 -3.15 80.75 -14.18
CA MET A 4 -3.11 81.60 -12.97
C MET A 4 -4.45 81.76 -12.23
N THR A 5 -4.55 81.82 -10.90
CA THR A 5 -3.59 82.23 -9.88
C THR A 5 -4.13 81.85 -8.49
N THR A 6 -3.19 81.54 -7.61
CA THR A 6 -3.19 81.50 -6.16
C THR A 6 -3.94 82.67 -5.50
N ASN A 7 -4.55 82.49 -4.30
CA ASN A 7 -4.09 83.13 -3.05
C ASN A 7 -5.13 83.32 -1.92
N TYR A 8 -4.70 82.87 -0.73
CA TYR A 8 -4.64 83.55 0.58
C TYR A 8 -5.87 83.97 1.41
N LYS A 9 -5.60 83.81 2.73
CA LYS A 9 -6.05 84.55 3.93
C LYS A 9 -7.31 84.02 4.61
N GLN A 10 -7.17 83.41 5.80
CA GLN A 10 -7.06 84.05 7.14
C GLN A 10 -8.27 84.93 7.48
N LEU A 11 -9.02 84.53 8.53
CA LEU A 11 -9.50 85.34 9.66
C LEU A 11 -10.24 84.37 10.62
N LEU A 12 -9.79 84.11 11.85
CA LEU A 12 -9.99 84.88 13.10
C LEU A 12 -11.47 85.02 13.52
N ILE A 13 -11.74 84.68 14.79
CA ILE A 13 -12.71 85.26 15.78
C ILE A 13 -13.07 84.11 16.76
N ALA A 14 -12.40 84.04 17.92
CA ALA A 14 -12.72 84.68 19.20
C ALA A 14 -13.84 83.96 20.00
N PHE A 15 -13.52 83.46 21.20
CA PHE A 15 -13.96 84.10 22.45
C PHE A 15 -13.43 83.38 23.70
N PHE A 16 -12.97 84.23 24.62
CA PHE A 16 -12.78 84.06 26.06
C PHE A 16 -13.83 83.19 26.76
N ALA A 17 -13.42 82.29 27.66
CA ALA A 17 -13.48 82.50 29.12
C ALA A 17 -13.67 81.20 29.96
N LEU A 18 -12.90 81.15 31.06
CA LEU A 18 -13.31 80.70 32.39
C LEU A 18 -13.32 79.19 32.75
N ALA A 19 -12.21 78.80 33.37
CA ALA A 19 -12.11 78.31 34.75
C ALA A 19 -12.43 76.84 35.13
N LEU A 20 -11.46 76.33 35.92
CA LEU A 20 -11.57 75.39 37.04
C LEU A 20 -11.74 73.89 36.75
N LEU A 21 -10.58 73.22 36.85
CA LEU A 21 -10.28 72.05 37.70
C LEU A 21 -11.46 71.12 38.04
N PHE A 22 -11.38 69.85 37.63
CA PHE A 22 -11.12 68.72 38.54
C PHE A 22 -10.69 67.49 37.73
N THR A 23 -9.75 66.76 38.32
CA THR A 23 -9.17 65.50 37.89
C THR A 23 -10.20 64.38 37.79
N SER A 24 -10.09 63.53 36.78
CA SER A 24 -10.51 62.13 36.87
C SER A 24 -9.34 61.26 36.43
N CYS A 25 -8.55 60.80 37.42
CA CYS A 25 -7.79 59.57 37.24
C CYS A 25 -8.82 58.45 37.19
N SER A 26 -9.04 57.84 36.03
CA SER A 26 -9.41 56.43 36.01
C SER A 26 -8.12 55.68 36.26
N ASN A 27 -8.06 54.95 37.38
CA ASN A 27 -7.10 53.86 37.51
C ASN A 27 -7.46 52.87 36.39
N ASP A 28 -6.74 52.93 35.28
CA ASP A 28 -6.58 51.75 34.44
C ASP A 28 -5.68 50.84 35.27
N ASP A 29 -6.30 49.89 35.98
CA ASP A 29 -5.57 48.73 36.46
C ASP A 29 -4.99 48.07 35.20
N ASP A 30 -3.71 48.29 34.93
CA ASP A 30 -2.96 47.56 33.91
C ASP A 30 -3.09 46.07 34.25
N VAL A 31 -4.07 45.40 33.64
CA VAL A 31 -4.20 43.94 33.73
C VAL A 31 -2.97 43.38 33.05
N GLN A 32 -1.98 43.01 33.85
CA GLN A 32 -0.80 42.32 33.36
C GLN A 32 -1.24 40.98 32.79
N VAL A 33 -1.25 40.87 31.46
CA VAL A 33 -1.41 39.59 30.78
C VAL A 33 -0.23 38.71 31.17
N LEU A 34 -0.49 37.59 31.82
CA LEU A 34 0.54 36.62 32.21
C LEU A 34 0.80 35.66 31.05
N ALA A 35 2.03 35.14 30.96
CA ALA A 35 2.34 34.09 29.99
C ALA A 35 1.53 32.83 30.31
N PRO A 36 1.14 32.02 29.32
CA PRO A 36 0.39 30.79 29.55
C PRO A 36 1.14 29.85 30.50
N GLU A 37 0.47 29.43 31.57
CA GLU A 37 0.97 28.38 32.47
C GLU A 37 0.05 27.17 32.33
N ILE A 38 0.55 26.14 31.66
CA ILE A 38 -0.25 24.99 31.22
C ILE A 38 0.22 23.71 31.92
N SER A 39 -0.74 22.93 32.41
CA SER A 39 -0.53 21.54 32.83
C SER A 39 -1.14 20.60 31.80
N MET A 40 -0.37 19.63 31.32
CA MET A 40 -0.89 18.60 30.42
C MET A 40 -1.55 17.47 31.23
N SER A 41 -2.66 16.92 30.74
CA SER A 41 -3.28 15.72 31.34
C SER A 41 -2.41 14.47 31.25
N LYS A 42 -1.47 14.47 30.30
CA LYS A 42 -0.46 13.44 30.07
C LYS A 42 0.91 14.08 30.19
N VAL A 43 1.67 13.67 31.21
CA VAL A 43 3.03 14.19 31.44
C VAL A 43 4.07 13.35 30.71
N GLU A 44 3.77 12.08 30.42
CA GLU A 44 4.60 11.28 29.53
C GLU A 44 4.58 11.89 28.12
N ARG A 45 5.72 11.85 27.44
CA ARG A 45 5.87 12.38 26.07
C ARG A 45 5.88 11.29 25.01
N GLU A 46 6.05 10.04 25.42
CA GLU A 46 6.14 8.90 24.53
C GLU A 46 4.97 7.97 24.81
N PHE A 47 4.24 7.61 23.76
CA PHE A 47 3.13 6.67 23.82
C PHE A 47 3.32 5.57 22.79
N GLN A 48 2.92 4.36 23.14
CA GLN A 48 2.80 3.24 22.22
C GLN A 48 1.37 2.74 22.27
N ILE A 49 0.71 2.69 21.10
CA ILE A 49 -0.65 2.19 20.94
C ILE A 49 -0.74 1.35 19.66
N THR A 50 -1.87 0.70 19.43
CA THR A 50 -2.16 -0.02 18.19
C THR A 50 -3.22 0.72 17.37
N VAL A 51 -3.24 0.53 16.06
CA VAL A 51 -4.31 1.04 15.20
C VAL A 51 -5.68 0.61 15.73
N GLY A 52 -6.60 1.58 15.84
CA GLY A 52 -7.91 1.43 16.44
C GLY A 52 -7.99 1.78 17.94
N ASP A 53 -6.85 1.96 18.63
CA ASP A 53 -6.82 2.57 19.96
C ASP A 53 -7.09 4.07 19.91
N THR A 54 -7.34 4.68 21.08
CA THR A 54 -7.59 6.11 21.19
C THR A 54 -6.79 6.73 22.33
N LEU A 55 -6.17 7.88 22.09
CA LEU A 55 -5.54 8.69 23.14
C LEU A 55 -6.24 10.03 23.28
N LYS A 56 -6.66 10.36 24.51
CA LYS A 56 -7.22 11.67 24.83
C LYS A 56 -6.17 12.53 25.54
N PHE A 57 -5.93 13.71 24.98
CA PHE A 57 -5.06 14.75 25.51
C PHE A 57 -5.88 15.96 25.96
N ALA A 58 -5.40 16.63 27.00
CA ALA A 58 -5.98 17.87 27.50
C ALA A 58 -4.88 18.80 28.03
N ALA A 59 -5.06 20.10 27.82
CA ALA A 59 -4.26 21.17 28.38
C ALA A 59 -5.09 21.92 29.42
N ILE A 60 -4.50 22.20 30.59
CA ILE A 60 -5.20 22.82 31.72
C ILE A 60 -4.51 24.16 32.02
N ASN A 61 -5.25 25.25 31.88
CA ASN A 61 -4.80 26.60 32.23
C ASN A 61 -4.70 26.75 33.76
N LEU A 62 -3.49 26.94 34.28
CA LEU A 62 -3.24 27.05 35.72
C LEU A 62 -3.36 28.47 36.26
N ASN A 63 -3.17 29.49 35.41
CA ASN A 63 -3.09 30.88 35.83
C ASN A 63 -4.21 31.77 35.28
N ASN A 64 -5.19 31.18 34.57
CA ASN A 64 -6.31 31.86 33.92
C ASN A 64 -5.89 32.98 32.94
N SER A 65 -4.66 32.90 32.39
CA SER A 65 -4.24 33.81 31.33
C SER A 65 -5.07 33.59 30.07
N GLU A 66 -5.35 34.67 29.34
CA GLU A 66 -5.95 34.58 28.00
C GLU A 66 -4.86 34.29 26.97
N TYR A 67 -5.11 33.33 26.08
CA TYR A 67 -4.20 32.91 25.03
C TYR A 67 -4.93 32.27 23.85
N THR A 68 -4.23 32.11 22.74
CA THR A 68 -4.63 31.23 21.64
C THR A 68 -3.96 29.88 21.79
N GLU A 69 -4.66 28.80 21.47
CA GLU A 69 -4.13 27.44 21.54
C GLU A 69 -4.41 26.63 20.30
N HIS A 70 -3.54 25.66 20.05
CA HIS A 70 -3.77 24.65 19.03
C HIS A 70 -2.99 23.37 19.29
N TRP A 71 -3.50 22.30 18.71
CA TRP A 71 -2.83 21.01 18.57
C TRP A 71 -2.43 20.83 17.10
N THR A 72 -1.22 20.37 16.84
CA THR A 72 -0.75 19.99 15.50
C THR A 72 -0.32 18.53 15.45
N LEU A 73 -0.74 17.82 14.42
CA LEU A 73 -0.23 16.49 14.09
C LEU A 73 0.66 16.63 12.85
N GLY A 74 1.97 16.50 13.03
CA GLY A 74 2.95 16.96 12.04
C GLY A 74 2.74 18.45 11.74
N ASP A 75 2.56 18.79 10.47
CA ASP A 75 2.37 20.18 10.02
C ASP A 75 0.91 20.66 10.03
N SER A 76 -0.05 19.79 10.39
CA SER A 76 -1.49 20.09 10.30
C SER A 76 -2.08 20.44 11.66
N ILE A 77 -2.80 21.56 11.76
CA ILE A 77 -3.60 21.89 12.95
C ILE A 77 -4.80 20.95 13.02
N VAL A 78 -4.92 20.21 14.12
CA VAL A 78 -5.98 19.20 14.34
C VAL A 78 -7.01 19.63 15.38
N ALA A 79 -6.70 20.60 16.24
CA ALA A 79 -7.64 21.21 17.17
C ALA A 79 -7.19 22.62 17.58
N THR A 80 -8.14 23.48 17.96
CA THR A 80 -7.89 24.83 18.50
C THR A 80 -8.62 25.04 19.83
N VAL A 81 -8.70 23.97 20.61
CA VAL A 81 -9.35 23.90 21.93
C VAL A 81 -8.44 23.11 22.88
N ASP A 82 -8.79 23.13 24.15
CA ASP A 82 -8.01 22.55 25.25
C ASP A 82 -7.90 21.02 25.21
N THR A 83 -8.66 20.33 24.37
CA THR A 83 -8.67 18.88 24.26
C THR A 83 -8.48 18.38 22.83
N TYR A 84 -7.81 17.24 22.70
CA TYR A 84 -7.67 16.54 21.44
C TYR A 84 -7.80 15.04 21.66
N VAL A 85 -8.49 14.36 20.74
CA VAL A 85 -8.64 12.91 20.73
C VAL A 85 -7.90 12.42 19.49
N PHE A 86 -6.83 11.65 19.73
CA PHE A 86 -6.03 11.02 18.69
C PHE A 86 -6.58 9.63 18.40
N GLU A 87 -7.04 9.44 17.17
CA GLU A 87 -7.56 8.18 16.61
C GLU A 87 -6.76 7.90 15.33
N PRO A 88 -5.64 7.16 15.41
CA PRO A 88 -4.83 6.88 14.24
C PRO A 88 -5.56 5.91 13.31
N THR A 89 -5.47 6.17 12.01
CA THR A 89 -6.03 5.29 10.97
C THR A 89 -4.99 4.39 10.33
N ASN A 90 -3.70 4.59 10.57
CA ASN A 90 -2.58 3.82 10.02
C ASN A 90 -1.51 3.65 11.09
N SER A 91 -0.60 2.69 10.89
CA SER A 91 0.56 2.53 11.75
C SER A 91 1.65 3.57 11.44
N GLY A 92 2.61 3.69 12.35
CA GLY A 92 3.77 4.56 12.19
C GLY A 92 3.97 5.52 13.36
N THR A 93 4.95 6.42 13.18
CA THR A 93 5.34 7.39 14.20
C THR A 93 4.66 8.74 13.95
N TYR A 94 3.95 9.24 14.96
CA TYR A 94 3.25 10.51 14.93
C TYR A 94 3.84 11.51 15.91
N THR A 95 4.02 12.74 15.47
CA THR A 95 4.37 13.87 16.34
C THR A 95 3.13 14.73 16.57
N LEU A 96 2.65 14.76 17.81
CA LEU A 96 1.55 15.62 18.25
C LEU A 96 2.13 16.76 19.11
N SER A 97 1.92 18.00 18.71
CA SER A 97 2.38 19.18 19.45
C SER A 97 1.20 19.99 19.95
N TYR A 98 1.31 20.53 21.16
CA TYR A 98 0.42 21.55 21.71
C TYR A 98 1.17 22.86 21.86
N GLU A 99 0.57 23.96 21.40
CA GLU A 99 1.04 25.32 21.62
C GLU A 99 -0.07 26.15 22.27
N ALA A 100 0.28 26.91 23.31
CA ALA A 100 -0.53 28.00 23.86
C ALA A 100 0.31 29.29 23.85
N SER A 101 -0.19 30.36 23.24
CA SER A 101 0.57 31.60 23.06
C SER A 101 -0.26 32.86 23.28
N ASN A 102 0.38 33.88 23.87
CA ASN A 102 -0.14 35.24 23.93
C ASN A 102 1.02 36.24 23.78
N ILE A 103 0.74 37.54 23.97
CA ILE A 103 1.76 38.60 23.78
C ILE A 103 2.95 38.53 24.73
N THR A 104 2.85 37.75 25.82
CA THR A 104 3.86 37.68 26.87
C THR A 104 4.68 36.40 26.85
N GLY A 105 4.21 35.36 26.17
CA GLY A 105 4.95 34.12 26.03
C GLY A 105 4.20 33.02 25.31
N THR A 106 4.91 31.92 25.13
CA THR A 106 4.42 30.69 24.50
C THR A 106 4.78 29.50 25.38
N PHE A 107 3.85 28.57 25.51
CA PHE A 107 4.05 27.24 26.08
C PHE A 107 3.94 26.21 24.95
N ASN A 108 4.89 25.28 24.89
CA ASN A 108 4.93 24.21 23.89
C ASN A 108 5.08 22.85 24.57
N TYR A 109 4.41 21.83 24.03
CA TYR A 109 4.51 20.47 24.50
C TYR A 109 4.38 19.46 23.37
N ASP A 110 5.42 18.67 23.13
CA ASP A 110 5.46 17.67 22.07
C ASP A 110 5.34 16.26 22.62
N TYR A 111 4.55 15.44 21.92
CA TYR A 111 4.40 14.01 22.11
C TYR A 111 4.90 13.26 20.87
N THR A 112 5.54 12.12 21.11
CA THR A 112 5.82 11.10 20.11
C THR A 112 4.91 9.91 20.38
N ILE A 113 4.11 9.52 19.39
CA ILE A 113 3.15 8.42 19.49
C ILE A 113 3.53 7.39 18.44
N GLU A 114 4.02 6.25 18.89
CA GLU A 114 4.24 5.08 18.03
C GLU A 114 2.96 4.28 17.94
N VAL A 115 2.45 4.10 16.73
CA VAL A 115 1.25 3.33 16.46
C VAL A 115 1.67 2.05 15.74
N ALA A 116 1.50 0.90 16.39
CA ALA A 116 1.72 -0.40 15.77
C ALA A 116 0.51 -0.81 14.92
N ALA A 117 0.76 -1.52 13.82
CA ALA A 117 -0.31 -2.15 13.06
C ALA A 117 -1.07 -3.19 13.90
N LYS A 118 -2.34 -3.41 13.55
CA LYS A 118 -3.20 -4.32 14.30
C LYS A 118 -2.95 -5.76 13.85
N ILE A 119 -2.42 -6.58 14.75
CA ILE A 119 -2.23 -8.00 14.50
C ILE A 119 -3.55 -8.77 14.71
N ARG A 120 -3.99 -9.49 13.68
CA ARG A 120 -5.09 -10.47 13.79
C ARG A 120 -4.52 -11.78 14.33
N PRO A 121 -4.89 -12.20 15.56
CA PRO A 121 -4.25 -13.34 16.20
C PRO A 121 -4.67 -14.66 15.58
N ILE A 122 -3.78 -15.64 15.63
CA ILE A 122 -4.13 -17.05 15.40
C ILE A 122 -5.09 -17.51 16.51
N THR A 123 -6.17 -18.19 16.14
CA THR A 123 -7.12 -18.85 17.06
C THR A 123 -7.18 -20.36 16.81
N ASP A 124 -7.96 -21.09 17.63
CA ASP A 124 -8.17 -22.53 17.45
C ASP A 124 -8.91 -22.86 16.12
N GLU A 125 -9.54 -21.87 15.51
CA GLU A 125 -10.24 -21.96 14.23
C GLU A 125 -9.39 -21.54 13.02
N SER A 126 -8.20 -20.99 13.26
CA SER A 126 -7.32 -20.51 12.18
C SER A 126 -6.89 -21.64 11.25
N ASN A 127 -6.88 -21.34 9.95
CA ASN A 127 -6.38 -22.25 8.93
C ASN A 127 -4.92 -21.93 8.59
N ALA A 128 -4.09 -22.96 8.40
CA ALA A 128 -2.73 -22.78 7.89
C ALA A 128 -2.72 -22.19 6.47
N TYR A 129 -3.75 -22.46 5.66
CA TYR A 129 -3.88 -21.99 4.28
C TYR A 129 -4.71 -20.71 4.21
N ILE A 130 -4.57 -19.96 3.11
CA ILE A 130 -5.42 -18.81 2.80
C ILE A 130 -6.92 -19.16 2.90
N THR A 131 -7.75 -18.21 3.30
CA THR A 131 -9.16 -18.46 3.66
C THR A 131 -10.17 -17.70 2.82
N GLU A 132 -9.72 -16.74 2.01
CA GLU A 132 -10.60 -15.92 1.18
C GLU A 132 -9.93 -15.60 -0.16
N LEU A 133 -10.68 -15.77 -1.25
CA LEU A 133 -10.31 -15.27 -2.57
C LEU A 133 -10.77 -13.82 -2.70
N LEU A 134 -9.83 -12.92 -2.96
CA LEU A 134 -10.10 -11.49 -3.11
C LEU A 134 -10.37 -11.14 -4.58
N GLU A 135 -9.46 -11.55 -5.47
CA GLU A 135 -9.57 -11.30 -6.90
C GLU A 135 -8.89 -12.44 -7.69
N TYR A 136 -9.48 -12.78 -8.82
CA TYR A 136 -8.84 -13.62 -9.84
C TYR A 136 -8.94 -12.91 -11.20
N LEU A 137 -7.80 -12.40 -11.66
CA LEU A 137 -7.64 -11.63 -12.88
C LEU A 137 -6.53 -12.27 -13.73
N PRO A 138 -6.80 -13.39 -14.41
CA PRO A 138 -5.81 -14.04 -15.24
C PRO A 138 -5.58 -13.26 -16.54
N ALA A 139 -4.42 -13.48 -17.13
CA ALA A 139 -4.14 -13.10 -18.51
C ALA A 139 -4.71 -14.16 -19.46
N PRO A 140 -4.72 -13.94 -20.78
CA PRO A 140 -5.17 -14.96 -21.72
C PRO A 140 -4.25 -16.20 -21.68
N GLY A 141 -4.81 -17.39 -21.92
CA GLY A 141 -4.01 -18.62 -21.92
C GLY A 141 -4.76 -19.88 -22.31
N GLN A 142 -4.01 -20.94 -22.59
CA GLN A 142 -4.50 -22.21 -23.13
C GLN A 142 -5.33 -23.03 -22.14
N PHE A 143 -5.25 -22.71 -20.86
CA PHE A 143 -6.07 -23.32 -19.81
C PHE A 143 -7.15 -22.37 -19.29
N ILE A 144 -7.12 -21.10 -19.65
CA ILE A 144 -8.15 -20.14 -19.25
C ILE A 144 -9.51 -20.54 -19.83
N ASN A 145 -10.57 -20.23 -19.07
CA ASN A 145 -11.96 -20.60 -19.33
C ASN A 145 -12.25 -22.11 -19.21
N LYS A 146 -11.32 -22.91 -18.67
CA LYS A 146 -11.50 -24.36 -18.50
C LYS A 146 -10.67 -24.88 -17.33
N GLY A 147 -11.06 -26.02 -16.76
CA GLY A 147 -10.20 -26.78 -15.84
C GLY A 147 -9.65 -25.88 -14.72
N VAL A 148 -8.33 -25.75 -14.66
CA VAL A 148 -7.57 -24.98 -13.66
C VAL A 148 -7.51 -23.46 -13.91
N GLY A 149 -8.05 -22.96 -15.03
CA GLY A 149 -8.04 -21.54 -15.40
C GLY A 149 -9.42 -20.87 -15.26
N ASN A 150 -10.13 -21.13 -14.17
CA ASN A 150 -11.46 -20.57 -13.89
C ASN A 150 -11.63 -20.17 -12.41
N LEU A 151 -12.70 -19.45 -12.12
CA LEU A 151 -12.99 -18.95 -10.77
C LEU A 151 -13.15 -20.08 -9.74
N GLU A 152 -13.79 -21.20 -10.12
CA GLU A 152 -13.94 -22.38 -9.25
C GLU A 152 -12.58 -22.94 -8.79
N SER A 153 -11.58 -22.91 -9.66
CA SER A 153 -10.22 -23.36 -9.33
C SER A 153 -9.50 -22.38 -8.42
N ALA A 154 -9.67 -21.06 -8.64
CA ALA A 154 -9.16 -20.03 -7.75
C ALA A 154 -9.77 -20.14 -6.33
N GLU A 155 -11.08 -20.36 -6.23
CA GLU A 155 -11.79 -20.65 -4.97
C GLU A 155 -11.36 -22.00 -4.37
N GLY A 156 -10.92 -22.94 -5.21
CA GLY A 156 -10.48 -24.28 -4.82
C GLY A 156 -9.27 -24.31 -3.89
N LEU A 157 -8.51 -23.21 -3.78
CA LEU A 157 -7.39 -23.07 -2.85
C LEU A 157 -7.83 -22.65 -1.43
N ILE A 158 -9.08 -22.23 -1.22
CA ILE A 158 -9.54 -21.75 0.08
C ILE A 158 -9.48 -22.87 1.14
N GLY A 159 -8.67 -22.64 2.17
CA GLY A 159 -8.47 -23.50 3.34
C GLY A 159 -7.72 -24.80 3.07
N LYS A 160 -7.11 -24.96 1.88
CA LYS A 160 -6.47 -26.22 1.45
C LYS A 160 -5.53 -26.01 0.24
N ARG A 161 -5.01 -27.12 -0.30
CA ARG A 161 -4.32 -27.15 -1.59
C ARG A 161 -5.30 -27.36 -2.74
N GLY A 162 -4.98 -26.78 -3.89
CA GLY A 162 -5.73 -26.84 -5.14
C GLY A 162 -4.80 -26.74 -6.32
N LEU A 163 -5.28 -26.21 -7.44
CA LEU A 163 -4.45 -25.79 -8.56
C LEU A 163 -5.21 -24.74 -9.38
N VAL A 164 -4.61 -23.57 -9.55
CA VAL A 164 -5.10 -22.51 -10.44
C VAL A 164 -3.95 -22.03 -11.32
N THR A 165 -4.22 -21.81 -12.60
CA THR A 165 -3.26 -21.24 -13.56
C THR A 165 -3.60 -19.76 -13.79
N LEU A 166 -2.59 -18.92 -13.99
CA LEU A 166 -2.78 -17.47 -14.08
C LEU A 166 -2.82 -16.95 -15.53
N GLY A 167 -2.51 -17.79 -16.52
CA GLY A 167 -2.36 -17.41 -17.91
C GLY A 167 -1.02 -16.71 -18.17
N ALA A 168 -0.91 -16.06 -19.33
CA ALA A 168 0.27 -15.32 -19.76
C ALA A 168 0.70 -14.20 -18.78
N TRP A 169 1.72 -13.41 -19.15
CA TRP A 169 2.28 -12.39 -18.27
C TRP A 169 1.21 -11.46 -17.68
N GLY A 170 1.33 -11.19 -16.39
CA GLY A 170 0.49 -10.24 -15.68
C GLY A 170 -0.81 -10.82 -15.13
N GLY A 171 -1.19 -12.03 -15.53
CA GLY A 171 -2.30 -12.72 -14.92
C GLY A 171 -2.05 -12.97 -13.44
N SER A 172 -3.07 -12.77 -12.60
CA SER A 172 -2.90 -12.74 -11.15
C SER A 172 -4.06 -13.32 -10.36
N VAL A 173 -3.77 -13.69 -9.12
CA VAL A 173 -4.74 -14.06 -8.10
C VAL A 173 -4.34 -13.48 -6.75
N SER A 174 -5.31 -13.00 -5.97
CA SER A 174 -5.08 -12.46 -4.63
C SER A 174 -5.99 -13.10 -3.58
N TYR A 175 -5.45 -13.28 -2.38
CA TYR A 175 -6.08 -13.98 -1.27
C TYR A 175 -5.83 -13.27 0.06
N ALA A 176 -6.67 -13.59 1.06
CA ALA A 176 -6.47 -13.22 2.45
C ALA A 176 -6.23 -14.44 3.35
N PHE A 177 -5.45 -14.24 4.40
CA PHE A 177 -5.42 -15.12 5.58
C PHE A 177 -6.48 -14.69 6.60
N ASP A 178 -6.91 -15.61 7.47
CA ASP A 178 -7.83 -15.32 8.57
C ASP A 178 -7.13 -14.74 9.82
N HIS A 179 -5.80 -14.73 9.81
CA HIS A 179 -4.92 -14.14 10.81
C HIS A 179 -3.80 -13.37 10.09
N THR A 180 -3.02 -12.59 10.85
CA THR A 180 -1.81 -11.94 10.32
C THR A 180 -0.67 -12.95 10.35
N VAL A 181 -0.08 -13.25 9.20
CA VAL A 181 1.14 -14.06 9.10
C VAL A 181 2.31 -13.20 9.54
N ILE A 182 2.88 -13.53 10.70
CA ILE A 182 3.92 -12.72 11.34
C ILE A 182 5.23 -12.82 10.59
N ASN A 183 5.87 -11.66 10.35
CA ASN A 183 7.23 -11.56 9.85
C ASN A 183 8.21 -11.97 10.96
N ARG A 184 8.87 -13.13 10.80
CA ARG A 184 9.80 -13.70 11.77
C ARG A 184 11.23 -13.38 11.37
N GLU A 185 11.99 -12.84 12.33
CA GLU A 185 13.40 -12.52 12.13
C GLU A 185 14.19 -13.76 11.69
N ASP A 186 14.94 -13.62 10.59
CA ASP A 186 15.80 -14.64 9.99
C ASP A 186 15.12 -15.97 9.60
N GLU A 187 13.80 -15.99 9.41
CA GLU A 187 13.04 -17.19 9.03
C GLU A 187 12.14 -16.95 7.81
N ASP A 188 11.81 -18.02 7.08
CA ASP A 188 10.75 -17.96 6.07
C ASP A 188 9.38 -17.95 6.76
N ASP A 189 8.45 -17.13 6.27
CA ASP A 189 7.17 -16.85 6.93
C ASP A 189 6.02 -17.69 6.40
N PHE A 190 5.94 -17.81 5.08
CA PHE A 190 4.92 -18.58 4.40
C PHE A 190 5.50 -19.38 3.23
N ILE A 191 4.71 -20.30 2.70
CA ILE A 191 5.07 -21.12 1.55
C ILE A 191 3.99 -21.03 0.46
N ILE A 192 4.44 -20.90 -0.78
CA ILE A 192 3.59 -20.97 -1.97
C ILE A 192 3.90 -22.28 -2.68
N TYR A 193 2.92 -23.17 -2.75
CA TYR A 193 3.03 -24.38 -3.55
C TYR A 193 2.70 -24.08 -5.01
N GLY A 194 3.47 -24.63 -5.94
CA GLY A 194 3.19 -24.64 -7.37
C GLY A 194 3.32 -26.04 -7.97
N ASN A 195 3.48 -26.12 -9.29
CA ASN A 195 3.69 -27.35 -10.04
C ASN A 195 5.15 -27.50 -10.56
N ALA A 196 6.01 -26.52 -10.26
CA ALA A 196 7.37 -26.43 -10.78
C ALA A 196 8.16 -27.75 -10.71
N MET A 197 8.92 -27.99 -11.78
CA MET A 197 9.84 -29.11 -11.95
C MET A 197 11.29 -28.61 -11.96
N PRO A 198 12.29 -29.47 -11.66
CA PRO A 198 13.69 -29.04 -11.59
C PRO A 198 14.23 -28.34 -12.85
N THR A 199 13.66 -28.60 -14.02
CA THR A 199 14.04 -28.01 -15.30
C THR A 199 12.92 -27.20 -15.96
N PHE A 200 11.82 -26.97 -15.23
CA PHE A 200 10.67 -26.26 -15.75
C PHE A 200 9.94 -25.54 -14.60
N ALA A 201 10.27 -24.27 -14.44
CA ALA A 201 9.64 -23.33 -13.52
C ALA A 201 8.79 -22.33 -14.31
N GLU A 202 7.72 -21.82 -13.68
CA GLU A 202 6.87 -20.77 -14.25
C GLU A 202 6.79 -19.60 -13.25
N PRO A 203 7.90 -18.87 -13.02
CA PRO A 203 8.04 -17.99 -11.87
C PRO A 203 6.97 -16.89 -11.78
N GLY A 204 6.30 -16.83 -10.64
CA GLY A 204 5.33 -15.80 -10.29
C GLY A 204 5.93 -14.74 -9.36
N VAL A 205 5.68 -13.48 -9.66
CA VAL A 205 6.00 -12.36 -8.77
C VAL A 205 5.04 -12.36 -7.59
N VAL A 206 5.58 -12.19 -6.39
CA VAL A 206 4.83 -12.21 -5.13
C VAL A 206 4.68 -10.78 -4.63
N TYR A 207 3.44 -10.38 -4.34
CA TYR A 207 3.12 -9.16 -3.63
C TYR A 207 2.41 -9.48 -2.33
N VAL A 208 2.69 -8.71 -1.28
CA VAL A 208 2.11 -8.87 0.05
C VAL A 208 1.59 -7.54 0.58
N MET A 209 0.61 -7.59 1.47
CA MET A 209 0.06 -6.41 2.12
C MET A 209 -0.25 -6.72 3.58
N GLN A 210 0.12 -5.78 4.45
CA GLN A 210 -0.33 -5.70 5.83
C GLN A 210 -1.64 -4.90 5.88
N ASP A 211 -2.62 -5.34 6.66
CA ASP A 211 -3.82 -4.55 7.00
C ASP A 211 -3.42 -3.45 7.99
N ASP A 212 -2.78 -2.40 7.46
CA ASP A 212 -2.19 -1.31 8.23
C ASP A 212 -3.26 -0.48 8.92
N ASN A 213 -4.40 -0.30 8.26
CA ASN A 213 -5.53 0.45 8.79
C ASN A 213 -6.48 -0.39 9.66
N GLY A 214 -6.33 -1.72 9.65
CA GLY A 214 -7.06 -2.67 10.50
C GLY A 214 -8.54 -2.86 10.12
N ASN A 215 -8.92 -2.57 8.87
CA ASN A 215 -10.30 -2.67 8.37
C ASN A 215 -10.64 -4.06 7.79
N GLY A 216 -9.65 -4.94 7.61
CA GLY A 216 -9.80 -6.28 7.05
C GLY A 216 -10.00 -6.33 5.54
N LEU A 217 -9.69 -5.27 4.80
CA LEU A 217 -9.81 -5.15 3.34
C LEU A 217 -8.42 -4.99 2.71
N PRO A 218 -8.22 -5.47 1.46
CA PRO A 218 -6.95 -5.32 0.75
C PRO A 218 -6.81 -3.92 0.11
N ASP A 219 -6.98 -2.85 0.90
CA ASP A 219 -7.01 -1.46 0.44
C ASP A 219 -5.85 -0.59 0.95
N ASP A 220 -4.86 -1.19 1.61
CA ASP A 220 -3.59 -0.57 1.97
C ASP A 220 -2.54 -0.72 0.84
N THR A 221 -1.25 -0.73 1.19
CA THR A 221 -0.15 -0.76 0.22
C THR A 221 0.31 -2.17 -0.11
N TRP A 222 0.32 -2.51 -1.40
CA TRP A 222 0.97 -3.72 -1.91
C TRP A 222 2.48 -3.53 -2.02
N TYR A 223 3.24 -4.40 -1.38
CA TYR A 223 4.69 -4.47 -1.44
C TYR A 223 5.12 -5.69 -2.24
N GLU A 224 6.13 -5.54 -3.10
CA GLU A 224 6.69 -6.66 -3.88
C GLU A 224 7.73 -7.40 -3.02
N ILE A 225 7.79 -8.73 -3.11
CA ILE A 225 8.89 -9.49 -2.51
C ILE A 225 10.11 -9.43 -3.45
N ASN A 226 11.23 -8.96 -2.93
CA ASN A 226 12.47 -8.81 -3.68
C ASN A 226 13.15 -10.17 -3.94
N GLY A 227 12.83 -10.80 -5.06
CA GLY A 227 13.50 -12.03 -5.51
C GLY A 227 14.83 -11.82 -6.25
N SER A 228 15.54 -12.92 -6.48
CA SER A 228 16.92 -12.93 -6.99
C SER A 228 17.13 -12.31 -8.38
N ALA A 229 16.06 -12.17 -9.18
CA ALA A 229 16.12 -11.66 -10.54
C ALA A 229 15.88 -10.15 -10.65
N HIS A 230 15.67 -9.43 -9.54
CA HIS A 230 15.34 -8.00 -9.55
C HIS A 230 16.40 -7.12 -10.22
N ALA A 231 17.68 -7.49 -10.11
CA ALA A 231 18.79 -6.78 -10.73
C ALA A 231 19.21 -7.37 -12.09
N GLN A 232 18.51 -8.40 -12.58
CA GLN A 232 18.86 -9.10 -13.82
C GLN A 232 18.47 -8.30 -15.06
N GLU A 233 19.29 -8.36 -16.10
CA GLU A 233 18.96 -7.74 -17.38
C GLU A 233 17.67 -8.36 -17.96
N GLY A 234 16.77 -7.50 -18.44
CA GLY A 234 15.45 -7.90 -18.92
C GLY A 234 14.35 -7.87 -17.84
N THR A 235 14.71 -7.73 -16.55
CA THR A 235 13.73 -7.50 -15.50
C THR A 235 13.31 -6.02 -15.48
N LEU A 236 12.01 -5.74 -15.63
CA LEU A 236 11.44 -4.39 -15.68
C LEU A 236 10.31 -4.25 -14.67
N ARG A 237 10.50 -3.35 -13.71
CA ARG A 237 9.44 -2.95 -12.76
C ARG A 237 8.52 -1.91 -13.42
N THR A 238 7.27 -1.83 -12.99
CA THR A 238 6.24 -0.94 -13.58
C THR A 238 5.96 -1.19 -15.07
N TYR A 239 6.16 -2.44 -15.52
CA TYR A 239 5.84 -2.90 -16.86
C TYR A 239 4.33 -3.09 -17.02
N LYS A 240 3.84 -2.95 -18.25
CA LYS A 240 2.41 -3.07 -18.57
C LYS A 240 2.21 -3.81 -19.87
N VAL A 241 1.18 -4.65 -19.92
CA VAL A 241 0.71 -5.32 -21.13
C VAL A 241 -0.78 -5.12 -21.28
N THR A 242 -1.21 -4.70 -22.46
CA THR A 242 -2.62 -4.64 -22.85
C THR A 242 -2.93 -5.83 -23.75
N TYR A 243 -3.93 -6.61 -23.37
CA TYR A 243 -4.45 -7.73 -24.16
C TYR A 243 -5.72 -7.31 -24.89
N PHE A 244 -5.88 -7.74 -26.13
CA PHE A 244 -7.02 -7.38 -26.99
C PHE A 244 -7.89 -8.60 -27.27
N ARG A 245 -9.19 -8.46 -27.07
CA ARG A 245 -10.16 -9.51 -27.37
C ARG A 245 -10.09 -9.85 -28.87
N PRO A 246 -9.92 -11.13 -29.22
CA PRO A 246 -9.92 -11.53 -30.63
C PRO A 246 -11.31 -11.39 -31.26
N GLU A 247 -11.37 -11.26 -32.60
CA GLU A 247 -12.63 -11.21 -33.35
C GLU A 247 -13.45 -12.49 -33.15
N THR A 248 -12.79 -13.65 -33.11
CA THR A 248 -13.41 -14.94 -32.84
C THR A 248 -12.67 -15.70 -31.74
N ALA A 249 -13.36 -16.63 -31.08
CA ALA A 249 -12.77 -17.52 -30.08
C ALA A 249 -11.65 -18.43 -30.63
N GLU A 250 -11.51 -18.54 -31.96
CA GLU A 250 -10.48 -19.35 -32.63
C GLU A 250 -9.23 -18.57 -33.01
N ASP A 251 -9.21 -17.25 -32.86
CA ASP A 251 -8.04 -16.44 -33.18
C ASP A 251 -7.10 -16.31 -31.98
N ASP A 252 -5.84 -15.98 -32.28
CA ASP A 252 -4.82 -15.67 -31.29
C ASP A 252 -5.16 -14.36 -30.56
N VAL A 253 -4.73 -14.24 -29.29
CA VAL A 253 -5.00 -13.03 -28.50
C VAL A 253 -3.83 -12.07 -28.63
N ALA A 254 -4.04 -10.94 -29.30
CA ALA A 254 -3.01 -9.93 -29.49
C ALA A 254 -2.68 -9.21 -28.18
N TRP A 255 -1.42 -8.77 -28.04
CA TRP A 255 -0.99 -7.92 -26.95
C TRP A 255 0.02 -6.86 -27.39
N GLU A 256 0.07 -5.76 -26.64
CA GLU A 256 1.10 -4.72 -26.73
C GLU A 256 1.59 -4.33 -25.34
N ASP A 257 2.85 -3.90 -25.22
CA ASP A 257 3.43 -3.47 -23.96
C ASP A 257 3.72 -1.95 -23.90
N ASN A 258 4.11 -1.46 -22.72
CA ASN A 258 4.53 -0.06 -22.55
C ASN A 258 5.97 0.25 -23.02
N GLN A 259 6.68 -0.73 -23.60
CA GLN A 259 8.00 -0.58 -24.21
C GLN A 259 7.92 -0.48 -25.75
N GLY A 260 6.73 -0.63 -26.33
CA GLY A 260 6.46 -0.57 -27.76
C GLY A 260 6.58 -1.92 -28.48
N ASN A 261 6.68 -3.03 -27.76
CA ASN A 261 6.63 -4.37 -28.34
C ASN A 261 5.19 -4.86 -28.47
N THR A 262 4.99 -5.78 -29.41
CA THR A 262 3.70 -6.44 -29.64
C THR A 262 3.90 -7.93 -29.86
N GLY A 263 2.84 -8.69 -29.64
CA GLY A 263 2.85 -10.13 -29.87
C GLY A 263 1.47 -10.75 -29.73
N PHE A 264 1.46 -12.06 -29.57
CA PHE A 264 0.23 -12.84 -29.42
C PHE A 264 0.41 -13.91 -28.34
N VAL A 265 -0.66 -14.18 -27.61
CA VAL A 265 -0.87 -15.48 -26.95
C VAL A 265 -1.44 -16.42 -28.01
N LEU A 266 -0.60 -17.34 -28.51
CA LEU A 266 -0.91 -18.18 -29.66
C LEU A 266 -1.79 -19.37 -29.25
N LYS A 267 -2.85 -19.62 -30.02
CA LYS A 267 -3.62 -20.86 -29.90
C LYS A 267 -2.81 -22.04 -30.41
N ASN A 268 -3.00 -23.17 -29.73
CA ASN A 268 -2.40 -24.44 -30.14
C ASN A 268 -3.44 -25.46 -30.64
N ALA A 269 -2.95 -26.60 -31.12
CA ALA A 269 -3.81 -27.64 -31.69
C ALA A 269 -4.64 -28.40 -30.63
N PHE A 270 -4.25 -28.33 -29.36
CA PHE A 270 -4.81 -29.15 -28.27
C PHE A 270 -5.90 -28.41 -27.47
N HIS A 271 -5.83 -27.08 -27.38
CA HIS A 271 -6.73 -26.25 -26.58
C HIS A 271 -7.58 -25.37 -27.49
N LYS A 272 -8.87 -25.69 -27.61
CA LYS A 272 -9.80 -25.09 -28.59
C LYS A 272 -10.75 -24.04 -28.01
N GLN A 273 -10.89 -23.93 -26.69
CA GLN A 273 -11.69 -22.86 -26.09
C GLN A 273 -11.09 -21.47 -26.39
N ALA A 274 -11.85 -20.41 -26.12
CA ALA A 274 -11.33 -19.04 -26.18
C ALA A 274 -10.23 -18.87 -25.12
N TYR A 275 -9.13 -18.21 -25.48
CA TYR A 275 -8.02 -17.96 -24.53
C TYR A 275 -8.23 -16.65 -23.75
N TYR A 276 -8.93 -15.67 -24.33
CA TYR A 276 -9.27 -14.42 -23.64
C TYR A 276 -10.25 -14.71 -22.50
N PRO A 277 -10.01 -14.25 -21.26
CA PRO A 277 -10.88 -14.55 -20.12
C PRO A 277 -12.34 -14.13 -20.37
N GLU A 278 -13.29 -15.04 -20.20
CA GLU A 278 -14.70 -14.84 -20.56
C GLU A 278 -15.42 -13.84 -19.64
N TRP A 279 -14.92 -13.62 -18.42
CA TRP A 279 -15.51 -12.68 -17.46
C TRP A 279 -15.04 -11.24 -17.65
N ILE A 280 -13.98 -11.00 -18.40
CA ILE A 280 -13.63 -9.65 -18.86
C ILE A 280 -14.59 -9.34 -19.99
N THR A 281 -15.28 -8.21 -19.92
CA THR A 281 -16.34 -7.84 -20.89
C THR A 281 -15.88 -6.80 -21.91
N GLU A 282 -14.81 -6.10 -21.58
CA GLU A 282 -14.15 -5.08 -22.37
C GLU A 282 -13.38 -5.67 -23.55
N ASP A 283 -13.25 -4.95 -24.65
CA ASP A 283 -12.49 -5.39 -25.83
C ASP A 283 -10.98 -5.42 -25.58
N SER A 284 -10.52 -4.84 -24.49
CA SER A 284 -9.13 -4.94 -24.02
C SER A 284 -9.02 -4.63 -22.54
N TYR A 285 -7.94 -5.07 -21.91
CA TYR A 285 -7.60 -4.75 -20.53
C TYR A 285 -6.08 -4.73 -20.37
N THR A 286 -5.61 -3.90 -19.43
CA THR A 286 -4.18 -3.69 -19.18
C THR A 286 -3.79 -4.24 -17.81
N LEU A 287 -2.78 -5.10 -17.78
CA LEU A 287 -2.16 -5.62 -16.56
C LEU A 287 -0.86 -4.86 -16.29
N THR A 288 -0.53 -4.65 -15.02
CA THR A 288 0.67 -3.93 -14.57
C THR A 288 1.42 -4.75 -13.53
N GLY A 289 2.75 -4.71 -13.54
CA GLY A 289 3.57 -5.34 -12.51
C GLY A 289 5.04 -5.41 -12.91
N THR A 290 5.74 -6.42 -12.41
CA THR A 290 7.13 -6.69 -12.75
C THR A 290 7.20 -7.74 -13.87
N LEU A 291 7.94 -7.42 -14.94
CA LEU A 291 8.40 -8.39 -15.92
C LEU A 291 9.73 -8.95 -15.44
N LEU A 292 9.81 -10.26 -15.27
CA LEU A 292 11.05 -10.98 -14.98
C LEU A 292 11.78 -11.32 -16.28
N SER A 293 13.11 -11.39 -16.20
CA SER A 293 13.96 -11.84 -17.29
C SER A 293 13.55 -13.22 -17.81
N ASP A 294 13.49 -13.39 -19.12
CA ASP A 294 13.23 -14.67 -19.79
C ASP A 294 14.51 -15.49 -20.05
N SER A 295 15.67 -14.99 -19.60
CA SER A 295 16.99 -15.56 -19.93
C SER A 295 17.25 -16.98 -19.40
N HIS A 296 16.38 -17.50 -18.53
CA HIS A 296 16.42 -18.89 -18.05
C HIS A 296 15.63 -19.86 -18.96
N ILE A 297 14.97 -19.36 -20.01
CA ILE A 297 14.28 -20.15 -21.00
C ILE A 297 15.28 -20.60 -22.08
N ASP A 298 15.35 -21.92 -22.32
CA ASP A 298 16.11 -22.52 -23.41
C ASP A 298 15.16 -23.21 -24.39
N MET A 299 15.05 -22.63 -25.59
CA MET A 299 14.28 -23.16 -26.73
C MET A 299 15.18 -23.66 -27.88
N SER A 300 16.49 -23.78 -27.66
CA SER A 300 17.45 -24.21 -28.68
C SER A 300 17.20 -25.64 -29.17
N ASN A 301 16.59 -26.48 -28.32
CA ASN A 301 16.04 -27.77 -28.68
C ASN A 301 14.50 -27.74 -28.65
N PRO A 302 13.80 -27.64 -29.80
CA PRO A 302 12.34 -27.56 -29.84
C PRO A 302 11.61 -28.77 -29.23
N SER A 303 12.28 -29.92 -29.10
CA SER A 303 11.71 -31.12 -28.47
C SER A 303 11.92 -31.16 -26.95
N MET A 304 12.73 -30.27 -26.39
CA MET A 304 13.05 -30.22 -24.97
C MET A 304 13.28 -28.75 -24.58
N ILE A 305 12.16 -28.05 -24.42
CA ILE A 305 12.16 -26.66 -23.97
C ILE A 305 12.24 -26.68 -22.44
N THR A 306 13.09 -25.83 -21.87
CA THR A 306 13.27 -25.71 -20.42
C THR A 306 13.10 -24.27 -19.96
N SER A 307 12.70 -24.11 -18.69
CA SER A 307 12.69 -22.85 -17.97
C SER A 307 13.30 -23.12 -16.60
N ALA A 308 14.53 -22.64 -16.37
CA ALA A 308 15.23 -22.89 -15.12
C ALA A 308 14.70 -21.97 -14.00
N PRO A 309 14.66 -22.44 -12.74
CA PRO A 309 14.24 -21.62 -11.61
C PRO A 309 15.17 -20.43 -11.39
N PHE A 310 14.64 -19.37 -10.80
CA PHE A 310 15.43 -18.35 -10.11
C PHE A 310 15.84 -18.85 -8.71
N ASP A 311 16.74 -18.13 -8.03
CA ASP A 311 17.29 -18.62 -6.76
C ASP A 311 16.28 -18.51 -5.61
N TYR A 312 15.50 -17.42 -5.51
CA TYR A 312 14.50 -17.20 -4.44
C TYR A 312 13.52 -16.06 -4.76
N GLY A 313 12.44 -15.96 -3.97
CA GLY A 313 11.51 -14.82 -3.94
C GLY A 313 10.35 -14.88 -4.93
N TYR A 314 10.13 -16.02 -5.59
CA TYR A 314 9.11 -16.20 -6.61
C TYR A 314 8.24 -17.42 -6.32
N ALA A 315 6.97 -17.36 -6.72
CA ALA A 315 6.05 -18.50 -6.71
C ALA A 315 6.30 -19.43 -7.90
N ASP A 316 5.88 -20.69 -7.79
CA ASP A 316 5.98 -21.69 -8.86
C ASP A 316 7.39 -21.76 -9.49
N ASN A 317 8.37 -21.59 -8.61
CA ASN A 317 9.75 -21.44 -8.97
C ASN A 317 10.50 -22.74 -8.70
N THR A 318 10.28 -23.39 -7.55
CA THR A 318 11.00 -24.62 -7.17
C THR A 318 10.08 -25.80 -6.82
N PRO A 319 10.52 -27.05 -7.07
CA PRO A 319 9.73 -28.23 -6.72
C PRO A 319 9.47 -28.33 -5.21
N GLY A 320 8.22 -28.60 -4.84
CA GLY A 320 7.82 -28.80 -3.44
C GLY A 320 7.28 -27.54 -2.75
N GLY A 321 7.40 -26.38 -3.38
CA GLY A 321 6.89 -25.10 -2.92
C GLY A 321 8.00 -24.13 -2.52
N ASP A 322 7.72 -22.86 -2.73
CA ASP A 322 8.63 -21.75 -2.54
C ASP A 322 8.35 -21.07 -1.21
N LYS A 323 9.33 -21.14 -0.31
CA LYS A 323 9.28 -20.43 0.96
C LYS A 323 9.67 -18.97 0.76
N ILE A 324 8.95 -18.08 1.43
CA ILE A 324 9.09 -16.64 1.26
C ILE A 324 9.25 -15.99 2.62
N ASN A 325 10.22 -15.07 2.71
CA ASN A 325 10.46 -14.21 3.86
C ASN A 325 9.82 -12.83 3.61
N ILE A 326 8.95 -12.38 4.51
CA ILE A 326 8.27 -11.07 4.42
C ILE A 326 9.28 -9.93 4.56
N ALA A 327 10.41 -10.13 5.24
CA ALA A 327 11.48 -9.14 5.35
C ALA A 327 12.12 -8.75 3.99
N ASP A 328 11.91 -9.54 2.94
CA ASP A 328 12.34 -9.21 1.57
C ASP A 328 11.38 -8.25 0.85
N ALA A 329 10.32 -7.76 1.52
CA ALA A 329 9.37 -6.81 0.95
C ALA A 329 10.04 -5.47 0.60
N ILE A 330 9.69 -4.94 -0.59
CA ILE A 330 10.14 -3.65 -1.10
C ILE A 330 8.95 -2.79 -1.57
N ASP A 331 9.11 -1.48 -1.44
CA ASP A 331 8.18 -0.50 -1.99
C ASP A 331 8.32 -0.35 -3.52
N THR A 332 7.50 0.51 -4.12
CA THR A 332 7.51 0.77 -5.56
C THR A 332 8.80 1.41 -6.07
N GLU A 333 9.59 2.04 -5.20
CA GLU A 333 10.90 2.62 -5.49
C GLU A 333 12.03 1.58 -5.36
N GLY A 334 11.75 0.45 -4.71
CA GLY A 334 12.70 -0.63 -4.46
C GLY A 334 13.41 -0.51 -3.12
N ASN A 335 12.92 0.35 -2.22
CA ASN A 335 13.44 0.44 -0.87
C ASN A 335 12.88 -0.72 -0.04
N PRO A 336 13.70 -1.37 0.81
CA PRO A 336 13.21 -2.34 1.78
C PRO A 336 12.17 -1.73 2.70
N VAL A 337 11.11 -2.47 2.99
CA VAL A 337 10.08 -2.08 3.96
C VAL A 337 10.02 -3.07 5.11
N HIS A 338 9.78 -2.55 6.31
CA HIS A 338 9.58 -3.40 7.47
C HIS A 338 8.08 -3.56 7.74
N LEU A 339 7.57 -4.76 7.51
CA LEU A 339 6.21 -5.16 7.85
C LEU A 339 6.25 -6.02 9.12
N SER A 340 5.29 -5.81 10.02
CA SER A 340 5.12 -6.66 11.21
C SER A 340 4.53 -8.03 10.86
N GLY A 341 3.77 -8.09 9.78
CA GLY A 341 3.22 -9.30 9.18
C GLY A 341 2.37 -8.95 7.97
N ILE A 342 1.76 -9.95 7.34
CA ILE A 342 0.91 -9.78 6.17
C ILE A 342 -0.47 -10.39 6.41
N ASP A 343 -1.46 -9.80 5.78
CA ASP A 343 -2.86 -10.22 5.83
C ASP A 343 -3.35 -10.68 4.46
N PHE A 344 -2.75 -10.12 3.40
CA PHE A 344 -3.11 -10.38 2.01
C PHE A 344 -1.87 -10.69 1.17
N ILE A 345 -2.09 -11.51 0.15
CA ILE A 345 -1.06 -11.92 -0.81
C ILE A 345 -1.64 -11.89 -2.22
N LYS A 346 -0.82 -11.51 -3.20
CA LYS A 346 -1.13 -11.56 -4.63
C LYS A 346 0.03 -12.19 -5.38
N ILE A 347 -0.29 -13.16 -6.24
CA ILE A 347 0.68 -13.83 -7.12
C ILE A 347 0.37 -13.43 -8.56
N GLN A 348 1.41 -13.15 -9.36
CA GLN A 348 1.28 -12.70 -10.74
C GLN A 348 2.27 -13.42 -11.66
N THR A 349 1.85 -13.90 -12.83
CA THR A 349 2.75 -14.49 -13.83
C THR A 349 3.85 -13.50 -14.19
N GLY A 350 5.11 -13.87 -13.92
CA GLY A 350 6.25 -12.95 -13.96
C GLY A 350 6.93 -12.84 -15.32
N ILE A 351 6.84 -13.85 -16.18
CA ILE A 351 7.56 -13.87 -17.47
C ILE A 351 6.58 -13.80 -18.65
N GLN A 352 6.87 -12.94 -19.62
CA GLN A 352 6.16 -12.94 -20.91
C GLN A 352 6.90 -13.82 -21.92
N ALA A 353 6.44 -15.05 -22.12
CA ALA A 353 7.07 -15.98 -23.03
C ALA A 353 6.07 -16.85 -23.79
N ASN A 354 6.43 -17.16 -25.04
CA ASN A 354 5.80 -18.20 -25.84
C ASN A 354 6.81 -19.33 -26.05
N MET A 355 6.52 -20.47 -25.44
CA MET A 355 7.37 -21.66 -25.40
C MET A 355 7.01 -22.64 -26.53
N GLY A 356 6.58 -22.12 -27.68
CA GLY A 356 6.31 -22.89 -28.89
C GLY A 356 5.11 -23.82 -28.74
N TRP A 357 5.31 -25.13 -28.87
CA TRP A 357 4.22 -26.11 -28.80
C TRP A 357 3.65 -26.26 -27.38
N LEU A 358 4.38 -25.81 -26.36
CA LEU A 358 3.91 -25.77 -24.98
C LEU A 358 2.93 -24.62 -24.73
N GLY A 359 2.89 -23.60 -25.59
CA GLY A 359 2.07 -22.41 -25.40
C GLY A 359 2.77 -21.33 -24.59
N GLU A 360 1.98 -20.47 -23.95
CA GLU A 360 2.47 -19.44 -23.02
C GLU A 360 3.08 -20.05 -21.75
N LEU A 361 4.03 -19.33 -21.14
CA LEU A 361 4.44 -19.58 -19.76
C LEU A 361 3.35 -19.03 -18.82
N SER A 362 2.90 -19.85 -17.88
CA SER A 362 1.78 -19.51 -17.00
C SER A 362 2.01 -20.03 -15.59
N THR A 363 2.24 -19.12 -14.64
CA THR A 363 2.39 -19.48 -13.23
C THR A 363 1.19 -20.28 -12.74
N GLU A 364 1.45 -21.39 -12.05
CA GLU A 364 0.44 -22.21 -11.40
C GLU A 364 0.58 -22.19 -9.87
N VAL A 365 -0.53 -21.87 -9.19
CA VAL A 365 -0.58 -21.82 -7.72
C VAL A 365 -1.38 -23.03 -7.22
N ALA A 366 -0.75 -23.85 -6.39
CA ALA A 366 -1.31 -25.07 -5.82
C ALA A 366 -1.69 -24.96 -4.33
N GLY A 367 -1.36 -23.84 -3.69
CA GLY A 367 -1.71 -23.56 -2.29
C GLY A 367 -0.79 -22.50 -1.70
N ILE A 368 -1.27 -21.76 -0.71
CA ILE A 368 -0.49 -20.74 0.01
C ILE A 368 -0.77 -20.95 1.49
N ALA A 369 0.28 -21.03 2.31
CA ALA A 369 0.13 -21.34 3.73
C ALA A 369 1.14 -20.65 4.64
N ASP A 370 0.70 -20.26 5.83
CA ASP A 370 1.56 -19.86 6.95
C ASP A 370 2.38 -21.05 7.44
N LEU A 371 3.71 -20.92 7.42
CA LEU A 371 4.61 -21.97 7.87
C LEU A 371 4.49 -22.23 9.37
N SER A 372 4.06 -21.26 10.17
CA SER A 372 3.93 -21.39 11.62
C SER A 372 2.89 -22.45 12.03
N LEU A 373 1.91 -22.70 11.15
CA LEU A 373 0.78 -23.61 11.35
C LEU A 373 0.91 -24.96 10.62
N LEU A 374 1.98 -25.20 9.86
CA LEU A 374 2.18 -26.44 9.08
C LEU A 374 2.94 -27.57 9.81
N GLN A 375 3.02 -27.53 11.14
CA GLN A 375 3.80 -28.48 11.95
C GLN A 375 3.23 -29.91 12.01
#